data_AF-A0A351NFR7-F1
#
_entry.id   AF-A0A351NFR7-F1
#
_cell.length_a   1.000
_cell.length_b   1.000
_cell.length_c   1.000
_cell.angle_alpha   90.00
_cell.angle_beta   90.00
_cell.angle_gamma   90.00
#
_symmetry.space_group_name_H-M   'P 1'
#
loop_
_entity.id
_entity.type
_entity.pdbx_description
1 polymer ?
#
loop_
_entity_poly.entity_id
_entity_poly.type
_entity_poly.pdbx_seq_one_letter_code
_entity_poly.pdbx_strand_id
1 'polypeptide(L)'
;MGTDVLGKPTGVDLKEKKITLPLLGALKNSPREAEIRSMIMDMDAHPEYQDEIRSFVMDNGGLDYAAECLEKFIGKAKAALGDIEDSAAKDYLVSIVEYNTLRNI
;
A
#
# COMPACT_ATOMS: atom_id res chain seq x y z
N MET A 1 -12.55 -1.87 24.67
CA MET A 1 -11.11 -1.76 24.96
C MET A 1 -10.35 -2.07 23.68
N GLY A 2 -9.69 -1.04 23.13
CA GLY A 2 -8.61 -1.06 22.14
C GLY A 2 -8.65 -2.05 20.97
N THR A 3 -9.12 -1.58 19.80
CA THR A 3 -8.52 -1.98 18.51
C THR A 3 -8.40 -0.73 17.64
N ASP A 4 -7.69 0.27 18.16
CA ASP A 4 -7.15 1.32 17.30
C ASP A 4 -6.04 0.64 16.49
N VAL A 5 -6.41 0.24 15.29
CA VAL A 5 -5.60 -0.56 14.37
C VAL A 5 -4.29 0.18 14.17
N LEU A 6 -3.18 -0.49 14.46
CA LEU A 6 -1.81 -0.03 14.27
C LEU A 6 -1.60 0.50 12.84
N GLY A 7 -1.81 1.79 12.62
CA GLY A 7 -1.64 2.46 11.33
C GLY A 7 -1.99 3.94 11.43
N LYS A 8 -1.38 4.79 10.57
CA LYS A 8 -1.83 6.17 10.38
C LYS A 8 -3.33 6.18 10.03
N PRO A 9 -4.07 7.27 10.28
CA PRO A 9 -5.46 7.36 9.82
C PRO A 9 -5.53 6.99 8.34
N THR A 10 -6.35 5.99 8.00
CA THR A 10 -6.47 5.53 6.62
C THR A 10 -6.87 6.72 5.72
N GLY A 11 -6.15 6.93 4.62
CA GLY A 11 -6.43 8.01 3.67
C GLY A 11 -5.68 9.34 3.92
N VAL A 12 -4.76 9.43 4.89
CA VAL A 12 -3.89 10.63 5.05
C VAL A 12 -3.11 10.92 3.76
N ASP A 13 -2.54 9.90 3.11
CA ASP A 13 -1.81 10.09 1.86
C ASP A 13 -2.71 10.68 0.76
N LEU A 14 -3.96 10.23 0.67
CA LEU A 14 -4.93 10.79 -0.27
C LEU A 14 -5.23 12.26 0.05
N LYS A 15 -5.44 12.61 1.32
CA LYS A 15 -5.62 14.00 1.78
C LYS A 15 -4.44 14.90 1.43
N GLU A 16 -3.23 14.36 1.48
CA GLU A 16 -2.00 15.05 1.05
C GLU A 16 -1.78 15.00 -0.47
N LYS A 17 -2.76 14.50 -1.23
CA LYS A 17 -2.71 14.30 -2.70
C LYS A 17 -1.54 13.42 -3.15
N LYS A 18 -1.05 12.55 -2.27
CA LYS A 18 0.02 11.59 -2.56
C LYS A 18 -0.56 10.37 -3.27
N ILE A 19 -0.03 10.10 -4.45
CA ILE A 19 -0.37 8.91 -5.22
C ILE A 19 0.55 7.76 -4.78
N THR A 20 0.01 6.80 -4.04
CA THR A 20 0.74 5.65 -3.50
C THR A 20 0.38 4.36 -4.24
N LEU A 21 1.05 3.24 -3.89
CA LEU A 21 0.91 1.95 -4.61
C LEU A 21 -0.55 1.48 -4.78
N PRO A 22 -1.44 1.57 -3.78
CA PRO A 22 -2.84 1.19 -3.99
C PRO A 22 -3.52 1.95 -5.12
N LEU A 23 -3.34 3.27 -5.16
CA LEU A 23 -3.92 4.11 -6.20
C LEU A 23 -3.23 3.89 -7.56
N LEU A 24 -1.91 3.71 -7.59
CA LEU A 24 -1.20 3.35 -8.83
C LEU A 24 -1.70 2.02 -9.41
N GLY A 25 -1.98 1.03 -8.54
CA GLY A 25 -2.56 -0.25 -8.92
C GLY A 25 -3.95 -0.10 -9.53
N ALA A 26 -4.83 0.63 -8.85
CA ALA A 26 -6.20 0.87 -9.32
C ALA A 26 -6.28 1.70 -10.62
N LEU A 27 -5.34 2.62 -10.83
CA LEU A 27 -5.24 3.41 -12.07
C LEU A 27 -4.68 2.60 -13.23
N LYS A 28 -3.96 1.51 -12.97
CA LYS A 28 -3.25 0.74 -13.99
C LYS A 28 -4.22 0.23 -15.06
N ASN A 29 -4.09 0.76 -16.27
CA ASN A 29 -4.96 0.46 -17.42
C ASN A 29 -6.44 0.85 -17.22
N SER A 30 -6.75 1.70 -16.24
CA SER A 30 -8.12 2.15 -16.01
C SER A 30 -8.51 3.25 -17.00
N PRO A 31 -9.67 3.15 -17.67
CA PRO A 31 -10.16 4.23 -18.55
C PRO A 31 -10.52 5.50 -17.76
N ARG A 32 -10.71 5.40 -16.44
CA ARG A 32 -11.01 6.51 -15.53
C ARG A 32 -9.76 7.22 -15.00
N GLU A 33 -8.55 6.87 -15.47
CA GLU A 33 -7.31 7.43 -14.90
C GLU A 33 -7.29 8.97 -14.89
N ALA A 34 -7.65 9.60 -16.01
CA ALA A 34 -7.66 11.06 -16.12
C ALA A 34 -8.69 11.72 -15.18
N GLU A 35 -9.88 11.11 -15.06
CA GLU A 35 -10.98 11.55 -14.20
C GLU A 35 -10.55 11.50 -12.72
N ILE A 36 -10.05 10.35 -12.26
CA ILE A 36 -9.60 10.15 -10.86
C ILE A 36 -8.45 11.11 -10.52
N ARG A 37 -7.52 11.35 -11.45
CA ARG A 37 -6.46 12.34 -11.26
C ARG A 37 -7.00 13.76 -11.10
N SER A 38 -8.01 14.15 -11.87
CA SER A 38 -8.68 15.46 -11.70
C SER A 38 -9.34 15.56 -10.34
N MET A 39 -10.08 14.52 -9.93
CA MET A 39 -10.74 14.49 -8.63
C MET A 39 -9.76 14.67 -7.46
N ILE A 40 -8.57 14.06 -7.53
CA ILE A 40 -7.52 14.25 -6.51
C ILE A 40 -7.09 15.73 -6.42
N MET A 41 -6.96 16.40 -7.55
CA MET A 41 -6.57 17.81 -7.61
C MET A 41 -7.66 18.72 -7.02
N ASP A 42 -8.93 18.40 -7.28
CA ASP A 42 -10.09 19.22 -6.93
C ASP A 42 -10.70 18.88 -5.55
N MET A 43 -10.14 17.91 -4.84
CA MET A 43 -10.64 17.37 -3.58
C MET A 43 -10.75 18.38 -2.43
N ASP A 44 -10.03 19.51 -2.49
CA ASP A 44 -10.15 20.58 -1.49
C ASP A 44 -11.49 21.33 -1.63
N ALA A 45 -12.01 21.42 -2.86
CA ALA A 45 -13.31 22.02 -3.16
C ALA A 45 -14.45 20.99 -3.10
N HIS A 46 -14.12 19.70 -3.23
CA HIS A 46 -15.05 18.58 -3.32
C HIS A 46 -14.68 17.45 -2.33
N PRO A 47 -15.03 17.59 -1.04
CA PRO A 47 -14.70 16.59 -0.02
C PRO A 47 -15.24 15.18 -0.33
N GLU A 48 -16.34 15.07 -1.06
CA GLU A 48 -16.97 13.82 -1.49
C GLU A 48 -16.06 12.95 -2.36
N TYR A 49 -15.12 13.56 -3.09
CA TYR A 49 -14.17 12.83 -3.94
C TYR A 49 -13.27 11.90 -3.14
N GLN A 50 -13.05 12.14 -1.84
CA GLN A 50 -12.27 11.23 -0.99
C GLN A 50 -12.86 9.82 -0.96
N ASP A 51 -14.17 9.73 -0.73
CA ASP A 51 -14.86 8.44 -0.61
C ASP A 51 -15.03 7.76 -1.98
N GLU A 52 -15.22 8.55 -3.04
CA GLU A 52 -15.28 8.02 -4.40
C GLU A 52 -13.94 7.45 -4.86
N ILE A 53 -12.83 8.19 -4.64
CA ILE A 53 -11.49 7.71 -4.98
C ILE A 53 -11.15 6.47 -4.13
N ARG A 54 -11.54 6.44 -2.85
CA ARG A 54 -11.35 5.26 -1.99
C ARG A 54 -12.09 4.04 -2.55
N SER A 55 -13.35 4.21 -2.94
CA SER A 55 -14.16 3.14 -3.53
C SER A 55 -13.56 2.67 -4.85
N PHE A 56 -13.14 3.60 -5.71
CA PHE A 56 -12.43 3.30 -6.95
C PHE A 56 -11.18 2.44 -6.70
N VAL A 57 -10.38 2.76 -5.69
CA VAL A 57 -9.17 1.99 -5.34
C VAL A 57 -9.52 0.56 -4.93
N MET A 58 -10.57 0.38 -4.13
CA MET A 58 -11.02 -0.95 -3.69
C MET A 58 -11.59 -1.77 -4.85
N ASP A 59 -12.46 -1.17 -5.66
CA ASP A 59 -13.16 -1.84 -6.76
C ASP A 59 -12.25 -2.22 -7.92
N ASN A 60 -11.13 -1.51 -8.10
CA ASN A 60 -10.15 -1.75 -9.17
C ASN A 60 -8.90 -2.51 -8.68
N GLY A 61 -8.99 -3.23 -7.54
CA GLY A 61 -7.92 -4.13 -7.08
C GLY A 61 -6.64 -3.41 -6.65
N GLY A 62 -6.73 -2.15 -6.22
CA GLY A 62 -5.57 -1.37 -5.80
C GLY A 62 -4.89 -1.94 -4.56
N LEU A 63 -5.66 -2.41 -3.58
CA LEU A 63 -5.13 -3.03 -2.36
C LEU A 63 -4.39 -4.34 -2.68
N ASP A 64 -4.96 -5.18 -3.54
CA ASP A 64 -4.35 -6.43 -3.97
C ASP A 64 -3.02 -6.17 -4.69
N TYR A 65 -3.00 -5.18 -5.60
CA TYR A 65 -1.76 -4.78 -6.28
C TYR A 65 -0.65 -4.35 -5.31
N ALA A 66 -1.00 -3.61 -4.26
CA ALA A 66 -0.05 -3.20 -3.24
C ALA A 66 0.46 -4.39 -2.40
N ALA A 67 -0.43 -5.34 -2.08
CA ALA A 67 -0.09 -6.58 -1.38
C ALA A 67 0.86 -7.46 -2.21
N GLU A 68 0.56 -7.68 -3.49
CA GLU A 68 1.44 -8.43 -4.42
C GLU A 68 2.83 -7.79 -4.53
N CYS A 69 2.88 -6.45 -4.58
CA CYS A 69 4.14 -5.73 -4.58
C CYS A 69 4.92 -5.96 -3.28
N LEU A 70 4.25 -5.92 -2.12
CA LEU A 70 4.87 -6.20 -0.83
C LEU A 70 5.43 -7.64 -0.78
N GLU A 71 4.65 -8.64 -1.17
CA GLU A 71 5.09 -10.04 -1.23
C GLU A 71 6.32 -10.22 -2.11
N LYS A 72 6.35 -9.57 -3.27
CA LYS A 72 7.51 -9.59 -4.18
C LYS A 72 8.77 -9.03 -3.52
N PHE A 73 8.66 -7.93 -2.77
CA PHE A 73 9.81 -7.35 -2.07
C PHE A 73 10.25 -8.20 -0.88
N ILE A 74 9.31 -8.83 -0.17
CA ILE A 74 9.61 -9.78 0.90
C ILE A 74 10.39 -10.98 0.35
N GLY A 75 9.94 -11.56 -0.78
CA GLY A 75 10.66 -12.65 -1.44
C GLY A 75 12.08 -12.27 -1.84
N LYS A 76 12.26 -11.06 -2.41
CA LYS A 76 13.60 -10.52 -2.73
C LYS A 76 14.47 -10.36 -1.50
N ALA A 77 13.92 -9.86 -0.39
CA ALA A 77 14.65 -9.68 0.85
C ALA A 77 15.11 -11.02 1.43
N LYS A 78 14.23 -12.04 1.46
CA LYS A 78 14.58 -13.39 1.90
C LYS A 78 15.69 -14.00 1.02
N ALA A 79 15.59 -13.85 -0.30
CA ALA A 79 16.61 -14.33 -1.23
C ALA A 79 17.97 -13.65 -1.00
N ALA A 80 17.99 -12.34 -0.78
CA ALA A 80 19.22 -11.59 -0.53
C ALA A 80 19.93 -12.00 0.78
N LEU A 81 19.19 -12.51 1.77
CA LEU A 81 19.76 -13.03 3.02
C LEU A 81 20.32 -14.45 2.86
N GLY A 82 19.94 -15.19 1.80
CA GLY A 82 20.32 -16.58 1.59
C GLY A 82 21.84 -16.81 1.52
N ASP A 83 22.56 -15.86 0.92
CA ASP A 83 24.02 -15.95 0.70
C ASP A 83 24.86 -15.53 1.92
N ILE A 84 24.22 -15.05 3.00
CA ILE A 84 24.90 -14.66 4.23
C ILE A 84 25.08 -15.91 5.11
N GLU A 85 26.27 -16.08 5.71
CA GLU A 85 26.52 -17.15 6.68
C GLU A 85 25.53 -17.08 7.86
N ASP A 86 25.14 -18.26 8.36
CA ASP A 86 24.18 -18.38 9.45
C ASP A 86 24.72 -17.75 10.73
N SER A 87 23.93 -16.84 11.29
CA SER A 87 24.29 -16.09 12.49
C SER A 87 23.03 -15.53 13.14
N ALA A 88 23.11 -15.23 14.44
CA ALA A 88 22.00 -14.57 15.15
C ALA A 88 21.55 -13.27 14.46
N ALA A 89 22.48 -12.52 13.85
CA ALA A 89 22.15 -11.31 13.11
C ALA A 89 21.30 -11.61 11.85
N LYS A 90 21.64 -12.65 11.09
CA LYS A 90 20.84 -13.11 9.94
C LYS A 90 19.43 -13.53 10.39
N ASP A 91 19.31 -14.27 11.49
CA ASP A 91 18.02 -14.71 12.02
C ASP A 91 17.12 -13.53 12.42
N TYR A 92 17.69 -12.48 13.03
CA TYR A 92 16.96 -11.26 13.33
C TYR A 92 16.48 -10.55 12.06
N LEU A 93 17.30 -10.48 11.01
CA LEU A 93 16.89 -9.87 9.73
C LEU A 93 15.76 -10.66 9.06
N VAL A 94 15.84 -11.99 9.06
CA VAL A 94 14.76 -12.85 8.55
C VAL A 94 13.47 -12.61 9.34
N SER A 95 13.55 -12.54 10.67
CA SER A 95 12.41 -12.27 11.54
C SER A 95 11.74 -10.92 11.24
N ILE A 96 12.53 -9.87 10.96
CA ILE A 96 12.01 -8.56 10.55
C ILE A 96 11.27 -8.67 9.21
N VAL A 97 11.83 -9.38 8.23
CA VAL A 97 11.18 -9.57 6.93
C VAL A 97 9.85 -10.31 7.08
N GLU A 98 9.80 -11.35 7.93
CA GLU A 98 8.59 -12.12 8.20
C GLU A 98 7.54 -11.32 8.96
N TYR A 99 7.93 -10.49 9.92
CA TYR A 99 6.99 -9.60 10.60
C TYR A 99 6.25 -8.67 9.62
N ASN A 100 6.87 -8.28 8.51
CA ASN A 100 6.23 -7.44 7.50
C ASN A 100 5.21 -8.20 6.61
N THR A 101 5.23 -9.54 6.56
CA THR A 101 4.18 -10.33 5.88
C THR A 101 2.84 -10.31 6.62
N LEU A 102 2.85 -10.09 7.94
CA LEU A 102 1.68 -10.17 8.80
C LEU A 102 0.88 -8.86 8.90
N ARG A 103 1.28 -7.80 8.18
CA ARG A 103 0.54 -6.54 8.21
C ARG A 103 -0.74 -6.70 7.41
N ASN A 104 -1.88 -6.70 8.11
CA ASN A 104 -3.18 -6.51 7.48
C ASN A 104 -3.19 -5.12 6.83
N ILE A 105 -3.20 -5.08 5.49
CA ILE A 105 -3.43 -3.88 4.68
C ILE A 105 -4.92 -3.54 4.68
#